data_AF-A0A9Q0IZ45-F1
#
_entry.id   AF-A0A9Q0IZ45-F1
#
_cell.length_a   1.000
_cell.length_b   1.000
_cell.length_c   1.000
_cell.angle_alpha   90.00
_cell.angle_beta   90.00
_cell.angle_gamma   90.00
#
_symmetry.space_group_name_H-M   'P 1'
#
loop_
_entity.id
_entity.type
_entity.pdbx_description
1 polymer ?
#
loop_
_entity_poly.entity_id
_entity_poly.type
_entity_poly.pdbx_seq_one_letter_code
_entity_poly.pdbx_strand_id
1 'polypeptide(L)'
;LQDLNCPSLLNVSYNNLSGKIPLSTQLQSLDSSGFMGNLKLCGKPLPNVCSGDEAAAKDQHPAANQGRKDDEIFGVGFYLSAGFGLFTAFWLVFGTLIFNRSWRHSYFNLLDNEIRF
;
A
#
# COMPACT_ATOMS: atom_id res chain seq x y z
N LEU A 1 -41.42 -17.44 -2.48
CA LEU A 1 -40.32 -16.49 -2.78
C LEU A 1 -39.75 -16.07 -1.43
N GLN A 2 -38.51 -16.46 -1.14
CA GLN A 2 -37.89 -16.31 0.18
C GLN A 2 -37.56 -14.85 0.43
N ASP A 3 -38.25 -14.22 1.36
CA ASP A 3 -38.02 -12.85 1.80
C ASP A 3 -37.00 -12.90 2.96
N LEU A 4 -35.70 -12.74 2.65
CA LEU A 4 -34.61 -12.79 3.61
C LEU A 4 -34.54 -11.47 4.41
N ASN A 5 -35.43 -11.32 5.38
CA ASN A 5 -35.53 -10.14 6.24
C ASN A 5 -34.60 -10.18 7.49
N CYS A 6 -33.32 -10.54 7.34
CA CYS A 6 -32.37 -10.51 8.46
C CYS A 6 -31.00 -9.95 8.04
N PRO A 7 -30.78 -8.61 8.20
CA PRO A 7 -29.50 -7.96 7.94
C PRO A 7 -28.42 -8.28 9.00
N SER A 8 -28.75 -8.98 10.09
CA SER A 8 -27.83 -9.32 11.18
C SER A 8 -26.67 -10.26 10.80
N LEU A 9 -26.71 -10.85 9.60
CA LEU A 9 -25.63 -11.70 9.06
C LEU A 9 -24.95 -11.14 7.80
N LEU A 10 -25.34 -9.96 7.32
CA LEU A 10 -24.79 -9.43 6.06
C LEU A 10 -23.43 -8.77 6.29
N ASN A 11 -22.35 -9.56 6.28
CA ASN A 11 -20.98 -9.05 6.33
C ASN A 11 -20.46 -8.78 4.90
N VAL A 12 -20.19 -7.52 4.57
CA VAL A 12 -19.60 -7.11 3.27
C VAL A 12 -18.18 -6.56 3.44
N SER A 13 -17.53 -6.89 4.55
CA SER A 13 -16.15 -6.49 4.84
C SER A 13 -15.16 -7.10 3.84
N TYR A 14 -14.00 -6.47 3.68
CA TYR A 14 -12.88 -6.89 2.85
C TYR A 14 -13.26 -7.18 1.39
N ASN A 15 -14.15 -6.37 0.84
CA ASN A 15 -14.47 -6.38 -0.57
C ASN A 15 -13.85 -5.15 -1.27
N ASN A 16 -14.02 -5.09 -2.59
CA ASN A 16 -13.58 -3.94 -3.40
C ASN A 16 -14.78 -3.05 -3.77
N LEU A 17 -15.70 -2.83 -2.84
CA LEU A 17 -16.86 -1.96 -3.05
C LEU A 17 -16.45 -0.49 -3.09
N SER A 18 -17.17 0.30 -3.87
CA SER A 18 -16.86 1.71 -4.13
C SER A 18 -18.14 2.53 -4.18
N GLY A 19 -18.06 3.79 -3.75
CA GLY A 19 -19.15 4.76 -3.82
C GLY A 19 -19.88 5.00 -2.49
N LYS A 20 -20.98 5.74 -2.56
CA LYS A 20 -21.78 6.11 -1.39
C LYS A 20 -22.59 4.91 -0.91
N ILE A 21 -22.50 4.62 0.39
CA ILE A 21 -23.35 3.59 1.02
C ILE A 21 -24.80 4.07 0.90
N PRO A 22 -25.70 3.28 0.27
CA PRO A 22 -27.09 3.68 0.12
C PRO A 22 -27.78 3.70 1.49
N LEU A 23 -28.56 4.75 1.73
CA LEU A 23 -29.32 4.97 2.96
C LEU A 23 -30.57 4.08 2.99
N SER A 24 -30.40 2.76 2.92
CA SER A 24 -31.50 1.82 3.15
C SER A 24 -31.58 1.47 4.63
N THR A 25 -32.78 1.24 5.15
CA THR A 25 -33.01 0.82 6.54
C THR A 25 -32.36 -0.53 6.86
N GLN A 26 -32.13 -1.38 5.85
CA GLN A 26 -31.50 -2.69 6.02
C GLN A 26 -29.97 -2.60 6.15
N LEU A 27 -29.32 -1.65 5.46
CA LEU A 27 -27.86 -1.48 5.53
C LEU A 27 -27.43 -0.57 6.68
N GLN A 28 -28.33 0.30 7.17
CA GLN A 28 -28.09 1.10 8.36
C GLN A 28 -28.09 0.30 9.66
N SER A 29 -28.74 -0.86 9.70
CA SER A 29 -28.65 -1.77 10.84
C SER A 29 -27.33 -2.56 10.89
N LEU A 30 -26.53 -2.51 9.83
CA LEU A 30 -25.21 -3.14 9.79
C LEU A 30 -24.21 -2.22 10.49
N ASP A 31 -23.44 -2.81 11.40
CA ASP A 31 -22.36 -2.10 12.08
C ASP A 31 -21.23 -1.73 11.10
N SER A 32 -20.47 -0.69 11.43
CA SER A 32 -19.31 -0.22 10.65
C SER A 32 -18.29 -1.33 10.35
N SER A 33 -18.19 -2.32 11.25
CA SER A 33 -17.37 -3.53 11.09
C SER A 33 -17.74 -4.34 9.84
N GLY A 34 -19.03 -4.38 9.47
CA GLY A 34 -19.51 -5.09 8.28
C GLY A 34 -19.10 -4.46 6.95
N PHE A 35 -18.50 -3.27 6.96
CA PHE A 35 -17.99 -2.56 5.77
C PHE A 35 -16.48 -2.35 5.79
N MET A 36 -15.80 -2.80 6.85
CA MET A 36 -14.35 -2.67 7.03
C MET A 36 -13.59 -3.26 5.83
N GLY A 37 -12.45 -2.68 5.45
CA GLY A 37 -11.63 -3.20 4.35
C GLY A 37 -12.06 -2.78 2.94
N ASN A 38 -13.12 -1.99 2.77
CA ASN A 38 -13.52 -1.40 1.49
C ASN A 38 -13.07 0.08 1.41
N LEU A 39 -11.87 0.36 0.90
CA LEU A 39 -11.28 1.71 0.94
C LEU A 39 -12.04 2.79 0.15
N LYS A 40 -12.86 2.39 -0.83
CA LYS A 40 -13.55 3.32 -1.73
C LYS A 40 -15.01 3.59 -1.33
N LEU A 41 -15.45 3.08 -0.17
CA LEU A 41 -16.76 3.37 0.37
C LEU A 41 -16.75 4.66 1.21
N CYS A 42 -17.85 5.41 1.10
CA CYS A 42 -18.08 6.64 1.85
C CYS A 42 -19.55 6.77 2.29
N GLY A 43 -19.83 7.51 3.36
CA GLY A 43 -21.14 7.69 3.97
C GLY A 43 -21.35 6.87 5.26
N LYS A 44 -22.39 7.23 6.03
CA LYS A 44 -22.75 6.52 7.29
C LYS A 44 -23.09 5.04 7.02
N PRO A 45 -22.74 4.09 7.90
CA PRO A 45 -22.15 4.25 9.25
C PRO A 45 -20.61 4.44 9.27
N LEU A 46 -19.95 4.52 8.11
CA LEU A 46 -18.50 4.76 8.05
C LEU A 46 -18.15 6.22 8.35
N PRO A 47 -16.97 6.48 8.96
CA PRO A 47 -16.48 7.84 9.21
C PRO A 47 -16.01 8.56 7.93
N ASN A 48 -15.87 7.84 6.81
CA ASN A 48 -15.44 8.40 5.52
C ASN A 48 -16.56 9.22 4.88
N VAL A 49 -16.34 10.52 4.66
CA VAL A 49 -17.32 11.41 4.00
C VAL A 49 -17.13 11.37 2.48
N CYS A 50 -18.23 11.34 1.71
CA CYS A 50 -18.16 11.40 0.26
C CYS A 50 -17.87 12.83 -0.23
N SER A 51 -17.07 12.99 -1.29
CA SER A 51 -16.60 14.27 -1.87
C SER A 51 -17.68 15.18 -2.50
N GLY A 52 -18.89 15.20 -1.95
CA GLY A 52 -19.98 16.12 -2.30
C GLY A 52 -20.84 16.55 -1.10
N ASP A 53 -20.66 15.92 0.07
CA ASP A 53 -21.34 16.32 1.31
C ASP A 53 -20.52 17.38 2.11
N GLU A 54 -19.29 17.68 1.66
CA GLU A 54 -18.39 18.68 2.27
C GLU A 54 -18.90 20.13 2.19
N ALA A 55 -19.81 20.43 1.26
CA ALA A 55 -20.41 21.76 1.15
C ALA A 55 -21.41 22.07 2.28
N ALA A 56 -21.94 21.05 2.98
CA ALA A 56 -22.91 21.20 4.06
C ALA A 56 -22.31 21.05 5.47
N ALA A 57 -21.06 20.57 5.58
CA ALA A 57 -20.43 20.19 6.86
C ALA A 57 -19.34 21.18 7.33
N LYS A 58 -19.42 22.45 6.90
CA LYS A 58 -18.44 23.50 7.27
C LYS A 58 -18.49 23.96 8.73
N ASP A 59 -19.39 23.45 9.58
CA ASP A 59 -19.57 23.97 10.94
C ASP A 59 -19.13 23.06 12.09
N GLN A 60 -18.74 21.80 11.89
CA GLN A 60 -18.38 20.95 13.03
C GLN A 60 -17.21 20.00 12.72
N HIS A 61 -16.01 20.48 13.01
CA HIS A 61 -14.84 19.65 13.32
C HIS A 61 -15.14 18.86 14.62
N PRO A 62 -14.85 17.55 14.68
CA PRO A 62 -13.47 17.12 14.87
C PRO A 62 -12.99 16.20 13.75
N ALA A 63 -11.86 16.57 13.14
CA ALA A 63 -11.09 15.66 12.31
C ALA A 63 -10.52 14.56 13.21
N ALA A 64 -11.03 13.35 13.05
CA ALA A 64 -10.49 12.17 13.70
C ALA A 64 -9.89 11.23 12.63
N ASN A 65 -8.56 11.27 12.55
CA ASN A 65 -7.67 10.10 12.38
C ASN A 65 -7.70 9.27 11.08
N GLN A 66 -7.83 9.90 9.90
CA GLN A 66 -7.45 9.24 8.64
C GLN A 66 -6.55 10.10 7.73
N GLY A 67 -5.85 11.08 8.31
CA GLY A 67 -4.78 11.81 7.61
C GLY A 67 -3.38 11.48 8.10
N ARG A 68 -3.22 10.76 9.23
CA ARG A 68 -1.92 10.59 9.89
C ARG A 68 -1.10 9.40 9.36
N LYS A 69 -1.76 8.36 8.83
CA LYS A 69 -1.12 7.09 8.46
C LYS A 69 -0.58 7.07 7.03
N ASP A 70 -1.21 7.80 6.11
CA ASP A 70 -0.80 7.80 4.72
C ASP A 70 0.51 8.59 4.53
N ASP A 71 0.69 9.67 5.30
CA ASP A 71 1.92 10.46 5.36
C ASP A 71 3.12 9.64 5.90
N GLU A 72 2.89 8.83 6.94
CA GLU A 72 3.91 7.98 7.55
C GLU A 72 4.29 6.79 6.65
N ILE A 73 3.32 6.15 5.98
CA ILE A 73 3.59 5.03 5.06
C ILE A 73 4.38 5.51 3.84
N PHE A 74 4.07 6.70 3.30
CA PHE A 74 4.80 7.25 2.16
C PHE A 74 6.25 7.58 2.53
N GLY A 75 6.47 8.17 3.71
CA GLY A 75 7.83 8.45 4.22
C GLY A 75 8.66 7.19 4.48
N VAL A 76 8.06 6.18 5.12
CA VAL A 76 8.74 4.91 5.42
C VAL A 76 9.04 4.12 4.14
N GLY A 77 8.10 4.08 3.18
CA GLY A 77 8.28 3.43 1.89
C GLY A 77 9.38 4.09 1.05
N PHE A 78 9.41 5.42 1.03
CA PHE A 78 10.48 6.18 0.37
C PHE A 78 11.85 5.86 1.00
N TYR A 79 11.96 5.88 2.33
CA TYR A 79 13.22 5.60 3.03
C TYR A 79 13.72 4.16 2.79
N LEU A 80 12.82 3.17 2.84
CA LEU A 80 13.15 1.78 2.51
C LEU A 80 13.66 1.66 1.07
N SER A 81 12.95 2.25 0.11
CA SER A 81 13.36 2.20 -1.30
C SER A 81 14.71 2.87 -1.54
N ALA A 82 14.97 4.00 -0.87
CA ALA A 82 16.24 4.71 -0.95
C ALA A 82 17.39 3.87 -0.37
N GLY A 83 17.18 3.24 0.80
CA GLY A 83 18.17 2.33 1.41
C GLY A 83 18.51 1.13 0.51
N PHE A 84 17.48 0.46 -0.03
CA PHE A 84 17.69 -0.65 -0.97
C PHE A 84 18.36 -0.21 -2.28
N GLY A 85 18.01 0.96 -2.80
CA GLY A 85 18.63 1.50 -4.02
C GLY A 85 20.12 1.77 -3.84
N LEU A 86 20.50 2.38 -2.72
CA LEU A 86 21.92 2.65 -2.41
C LEU A 86 22.72 1.36 -2.21
N PHE A 87 22.15 0.40 -1.47
CA PHE A 87 22.79 -0.89 -1.26
C PHE A 87 23.01 -1.60 -2.60
N THR A 88 21.96 -1.78 -3.40
CA THR A 88 22.06 -2.49 -4.69
C THR A 88 23.02 -1.80 -5.67
N ALA A 89 23.00 -0.47 -5.75
CA ALA A 89 23.94 0.29 -6.56
C ALA A 89 25.40 0.09 -6.10
N PHE A 90 25.65 0.17 -4.79
CA PHE A 90 26.98 -0.06 -4.23
C PHE A 90 27.51 -1.46 -4.55
N TRP A 91 26.69 -2.50 -4.36
CA TRP A 91 27.08 -3.88 -4.66
C TRP A 91 27.29 -4.12 -6.16
N LEU A 92 26.52 -3.47 -7.03
CA LEU A 92 26.75 -3.56 -8.47
C LEU A 92 28.11 -2.97 -8.87
N VAL A 93 28.46 -1.80 -8.35
CA VAL A 93 29.78 -1.18 -8.63
C VAL A 93 30.90 -2.00 -8.03
N PHE A 94 30.80 -2.43 -6.77
CA PHE A 94 31.83 -3.24 -6.13
C PHE A 94 31.96 -4.62 -6.78
N GLY A 95 30.84 -5.27 -7.11
CA GLY A 95 30.81 -6.56 -7.78
C GLY A 95 31.46 -6.49 -9.16
N THR A 96 31.13 -5.49 -9.97
CA THR A 96 31.76 -5.29 -11.29
C THR A 96 33.24 -4.95 -11.17
N LEU A 97 33.64 -4.11 -10.21
CA LEU A 97 35.04 -3.75 -9.98
C LEU A 97 35.88 -4.95 -9.52
N ILE A 98 35.38 -5.74 -8.56
CA ILE A 98 36.05 -6.96 -8.07
C ILE A 98 36.10 -7.99 -9.19
N PHE A 99 35.00 -8.21 -9.91
CA PHE A 99 34.98 -9.15 -11.02
C PHE A 99 36.01 -8.74 -12.07
N ASN A 100 36.05 -7.47 -12.48
CA ASN A 100 37.03 -6.97 -13.44
C ASN A 100 38.47 -7.12 -12.92
N ARG A 101 38.72 -6.79 -11.64
CA ARG A 101 40.05 -6.95 -11.02
C ARG A 101 40.48 -8.42 -10.95
N SER A 102 39.58 -9.31 -10.53
CA SER A 102 39.84 -10.76 -10.46
C SER A 102 39.98 -11.37 -11.85
N TRP A 103 39.17 -10.97 -12.83
CA TRP A 103 39.29 -11.39 -14.21
C TRP A 103 40.61 -10.93 -14.81
N ARG A 104 41.03 -9.70 -14.56
CA ARG A 104 42.32 -9.19 -15.02
C ARG A 104 43.47 -10.01 -14.44
N HIS A 105 43.46 -10.28 -13.13
CA HIS A 105 44.48 -11.13 -12.52
C HIS A 105 44.47 -12.56 -13.06
N SER A 106 43.30 -13.16 -13.22
CA SER A 106 43.18 -14.51 -13.76
C SER A 106 43.58 -14.58 -15.24
N TYR A 107 43.24 -13.55 -16.03
CA TYR A 107 43.61 -13.43 -17.44
C TYR A 107 45.13 -13.27 -17.60
N PHE A 108 45.77 -12.44 -16.76
CA PHE A 108 47.22 -12.34 -16.73
C PHE A 108 47.88 -13.66 -16.32
N ASN A 109 47.37 -14.37 -15.32
CA ASN A 109 47.91 -15.68 -14.93
C ASN A 109 47.75 -16.74 -16.03
N LEU A 110 46.63 -16.74 -16.76
CA LEU A 110 46.43 -17.65 -17.89
C LEU A 110 47.41 -17.34 -19.03
N LEU A 111 47.59 -16.06 -19.38
CA LEU A 111 48.55 -15.65 -20.41
C LEU A 111 50.01 -15.91 -19.99
N ASP A 112 50.37 -15.68 -18.73
CA ASP A 112 51.72 -15.95 -18.21
C ASP A 112 52.05 -17.46 -18.27
N ASN A 113 51.08 -18.32 -17.95
CA ASN A 113 51.25 -19.77 -18.07
C ASN A 113 51.40 -20.24 -19.52
N GLU A 114 50.75 -19.59 -20.49
CA GLU A 114 50.84 -19.94 -21.91
C GLU A 114 52.16 -19.44 -22.56
N ILE A 115 52.70 -18.30 -22.10
CA ILE A 115 53.97 -17.73 -22.60
C ILE A 115 55.21 -18.48 -22.04
N ARG A 116 55.03 -19.33 -21.02
CA ARG A 116 56.10 -20.08 -20.34
C ARG A 116 56.39 -21.48 -20.91
N PHE A 117 56.11 -21.70 -22.20
CA PHE A 117 56.55 -22.89 -22.95
C PHE A 117 57.80 -22.62 -23.78
#